data_AF-H0YJT0-F1
#
_entry.id   AF-H0YJT0-F1
#
_cell.length_a   1.000
_cell.length_b   1.000
_cell.length_c   1.000
_cell.angle_alpha   90.00
_cell.angle_beta   90.00
_cell.angle_gamma   90.00
#
_symmetry.space_group_name_H-M   'P 1'
#
loop_
_entity.id
_entity.type
_entity.pdbx_description
1 polymer ?
#
loop_
_entity_poly.entity_id
_entity_poly.type
_entity_poly.pdbx_seq_one_letter_code
_entity_poly.pdbx_strand_id
1 'polypeptide(L)'
;FSISKIHSLYGKCLSTLSAVKDGSILSHPALPGTEEAMFADSEHRMKVAALFLQQCHFLRQAGHSEKAISLFQAMVDFTFFKPDSVKDLPTKGQVEFFEPFWDSGEPRAGEKGARGWKAWMHQQERGGWVVINPDEDDDEPEEDDQEIKDKTLPRWQIWLAAERSRDQRHWRPWRPDKTKKQTEEDCEDPERQVLFDDIGQSLI
;
A
#
# COMPACT_ATOMS: atom_id res chain seq x y z
N PHE A 1 22.40 9.35 4.10
CA PHE A 1 21.53 8.49 3.26
C PHE A 1 20.43 7.99 4.17
N SER A 2 19.15 8.21 3.84
CA SER A 2 18.02 7.74 4.64
C SER A 2 17.03 6.99 3.74
N ILE A 3 16.33 6.02 4.32
CA ILE A 3 15.37 5.18 3.60
C ILE A 3 14.23 6.04 3.04
N SER A 4 13.66 6.91 3.88
CA SER A 4 12.64 7.90 3.49
C SER A 4 13.05 8.75 2.27
N LYS A 5 14.32 9.19 2.20
CA LYS A 5 14.82 9.97 1.05
C LYS A 5 14.81 9.17 -0.25
N ILE A 6 15.16 7.89 -0.20
CA ILE A 6 15.23 7.02 -1.40
C ILE A 6 13.82 6.61 -1.82
N HIS A 7 12.97 6.27 -0.86
CA HIS A 7 11.56 6.01 -1.10
C HIS A 7 10.89 7.20 -1.79
N SER A 8 11.11 8.40 -1.27
CA SER A 8 10.64 9.65 -1.90
C SER A 8 11.21 9.88 -3.30
N LEU A 9 12.42 9.40 -3.60
CA LEU A 9 13.00 9.51 -4.94
C LEU A 9 12.32 8.56 -5.93
N TYR A 10 11.98 7.32 -5.52
CA TYR A 10 11.16 6.43 -6.34
C TYR A 10 9.79 7.02 -6.60
N GLY A 11 9.09 7.50 -5.57
CA GLY A 11 7.78 8.15 -5.71
C GLY A 11 7.82 9.35 -6.66
N LYS A 12 8.81 10.25 -6.50
CA LYS A 12 9.00 11.38 -7.42
C LYS A 12 9.25 10.93 -8.86
N CYS A 13 10.05 9.88 -9.06
CA CYS A 13 10.30 9.34 -10.38
C CYS A 13 9.01 8.82 -11.01
N LEU A 14 8.27 7.95 -10.32
CA LEU A 14 7.00 7.38 -10.79
C LEU A 14 5.95 8.46 -11.08
N SER A 15 5.75 9.39 -10.15
CA SER A 15 4.83 10.52 -10.31
C SER A 15 5.21 11.41 -11.51
N THR A 16 6.50 11.66 -11.72
CA THR A 16 6.98 12.43 -12.88
C THR A 16 6.71 11.69 -14.19
N LEU A 17 6.98 10.37 -14.24
CA LEU A 17 6.68 9.56 -15.43
C LEU A 17 5.18 9.53 -15.74
N SER A 18 4.34 9.46 -14.71
CA SER A 18 2.90 9.57 -14.87
C SER A 18 2.48 10.94 -15.40
N ALA A 19 3.05 12.01 -14.86
CA ALA A 19 2.75 13.37 -15.29
C ALA A 19 3.17 13.64 -16.75
N VAL A 20 4.28 13.05 -17.20
CA VAL A 20 4.71 13.06 -18.61
C VAL A 20 3.68 12.32 -19.47
N LYS A 21 3.26 11.12 -19.07
CA LYS A 21 2.27 10.30 -19.78
C LYS A 21 0.91 10.99 -19.90
N ASP A 22 0.48 11.69 -18.86
CA ASP A 22 -0.77 12.43 -18.85
C ASP A 22 -0.69 13.76 -19.64
N GLY A 23 0.49 14.10 -20.19
CA GLY A 23 0.71 15.37 -20.89
C GLY A 23 0.68 16.61 -20.00
N SER A 24 0.76 16.43 -18.67
CA SER A 24 0.65 17.52 -17.69
C SER A 24 1.96 18.30 -17.48
N ILE A 25 3.11 17.76 -17.90
CA ILE A 25 4.40 18.46 -17.87
C ILE A 25 4.54 19.33 -19.13
N LEU A 26 4.28 20.63 -18.97
CA LEU A 26 4.35 21.61 -20.07
C LEU A 26 5.78 22.08 -20.40
N SER A 27 6.70 22.03 -19.44
CA SER A 27 8.07 22.53 -19.61
C SER A 27 9.00 21.56 -20.34
N HIS A 28 8.70 20.27 -20.27
CA HIS A 28 9.48 19.19 -20.85
C HIS A 28 8.49 18.14 -21.39
N PRO A 29 7.87 18.40 -22.55
CA PRO A 29 7.00 17.42 -23.17
C PRO A 29 7.80 16.15 -23.47
N ALA A 30 7.12 15.01 -23.46
CA ALA A 30 7.70 13.74 -23.84
C ALA A 30 8.39 13.88 -25.21
N LEU A 31 9.66 13.49 -25.32
CA LEU A 31 10.33 13.51 -26.62
C LEU A 31 9.59 12.57 -27.59
N PRO A 32 9.60 12.82 -28.91
CA PRO A 32 8.97 11.93 -29.89
C PRO A 32 9.43 10.47 -29.67
N GLY A 33 8.49 9.55 -29.55
CA GLY A 33 8.76 8.14 -29.25
C GLY A 33 8.96 7.83 -27.75
N THR A 34 8.90 8.79 -26.83
CA THR A 34 8.97 8.53 -25.37
C THR A 34 7.71 7.83 -24.88
N GLU A 35 6.53 8.22 -25.33
CA GLU A 35 5.29 7.50 -25.00
C GLU A 35 5.32 6.08 -25.58
N GLU A 36 5.85 5.92 -26.79
CA GLU A 36 5.99 4.62 -27.45
C GLU A 36 7.05 3.75 -26.75
N ALA A 37 8.18 4.34 -26.38
CA ALA A 37 9.29 3.73 -25.66
C ALA A 37 9.14 3.74 -24.12
N MET A 38 8.01 4.14 -23.57
CA MET A 38 7.72 3.97 -22.13
C MET A 38 6.44 3.17 -21.92
N PHE A 39 5.50 3.23 -22.87
CA PHE A 39 4.14 2.73 -22.67
C PHE A 39 3.54 1.97 -23.85
N ALA A 40 4.00 2.13 -25.11
CA ALA A 40 3.47 1.34 -26.24
C ALA A 40 4.17 -0.01 -26.42
N ASP A 41 5.48 -0.08 -26.18
CA ASP A 41 6.26 -1.31 -26.28
C ASP A 41 6.18 -2.16 -25.00
N SER A 42 5.97 -3.46 -25.17
CA SER A 42 5.84 -4.44 -24.08
C SER A 42 7.07 -4.50 -23.18
N GLU A 43 8.27 -4.28 -23.75
CA GLU A 43 9.54 -4.21 -23.03
C GLU A 43 9.65 -2.98 -22.13
N HIS A 44 8.85 -1.95 -22.39
CA HIS A 44 8.97 -0.64 -21.75
C HIS A 44 7.91 -0.35 -20.70
N ARG A 45 6.67 -0.88 -20.84
CA ARG A 45 5.75 -1.00 -19.67
C ARG A 45 6.41 -1.79 -18.54
N MET A 46 7.25 -2.76 -18.91
CA MET A 46 8.09 -3.50 -17.96
C MET A 46 9.08 -2.61 -17.21
N LYS A 47 9.53 -1.46 -17.75
CA LYS A 47 10.46 -0.55 -17.03
C LYS A 47 9.78 0.21 -15.90
N VAL A 48 8.58 0.71 -16.12
CA VAL A 48 7.81 1.39 -15.06
C VAL A 48 7.42 0.39 -13.97
N ALA A 49 6.96 -0.80 -14.37
CA ALA A 49 6.74 -1.90 -13.45
C ALA A 49 8.03 -2.32 -12.72
N ALA A 50 9.18 -2.34 -13.41
CA ALA A 50 10.47 -2.66 -12.80
C ALA A 50 10.90 -1.62 -11.76
N LEU A 51 10.67 -0.32 -12.01
CA LEU A 51 10.95 0.74 -11.03
C LEU A 51 10.08 0.57 -9.77
N PHE A 52 8.80 0.28 -9.94
CA PHE A 52 7.88 -0.02 -8.83
C PHE A 52 8.32 -1.26 -8.05
N LEU A 53 8.67 -2.35 -8.74
CA LEU A 53 9.18 -3.58 -8.11
C LEU A 53 10.50 -3.32 -7.37
N GLN A 54 11.38 -2.51 -7.94
CA GLN A 54 12.64 -2.12 -7.32
C GLN A 54 12.41 -1.30 -6.05
N GLN A 55 11.43 -0.39 -6.04
CA GLN A 55 11.00 0.34 -4.84
C GLN A 55 10.49 -0.61 -3.76
N CYS A 56 9.57 -1.52 -4.11
CA CYS A 56 9.03 -2.51 -3.17
C CYS A 56 10.13 -3.41 -2.60
N HIS A 57 11.05 -3.86 -3.45
CA HIS A 57 12.18 -4.68 -3.03
C HIS A 57 13.12 -3.92 -2.10
N PHE A 58 13.41 -2.66 -2.42
CA PHE A 58 14.21 -1.78 -1.57
C PHE A 58 13.59 -1.59 -0.18
N LEU A 59 12.28 -1.30 -0.12
CA LEU A 59 11.55 -1.16 1.15
C LEU A 59 11.62 -2.43 1.99
N ARG A 60 11.35 -3.60 1.37
CA ARG A 60 11.44 -4.89 2.05
C ARG A 60 12.84 -5.17 2.59
N GLN A 61 13.89 -4.91 1.80
CA GLN A 61 15.28 -5.09 2.27
C GLN A 61 15.67 -4.13 3.40
N ALA A 62 15.01 -2.98 3.47
CA ALA A 62 15.23 -1.97 4.49
C ALA A 62 14.38 -2.17 5.76
N GLY A 63 13.60 -3.25 5.85
CA GLY A 63 12.73 -3.55 6.99
C GLY A 63 11.36 -2.87 6.96
N HIS A 64 10.95 -2.28 5.83
CA HIS A 64 9.64 -1.67 5.63
C HIS A 64 8.73 -2.58 4.79
N SER A 65 8.56 -3.81 5.23
CA SER A 65 7.77 -4.82 4.52
C SER A 65 6.31 -4.38 4.37
N GLU A 66 5.74 -3.75 5.39
CA GLU A 66 4.38 -3.24 5.46
C GLU A 66 4.11 -2.19 4.37
N LYS A 67 5.09 -1.29 4.13
CA LYS A 67 5.01 -0.30 3.04
C LYS A 67 5.08 -0.97 1.68
N ALA A 68 5.94 -1.98 1.51
CA ALA A 68 6.02 -2.74 0.27
C ALA A 68 4.71 -3.49 -0.03
N ILE A 69 4.11 -4.13 0.97
CA ILE A 69 2.80 -4.79 0.84
C ILE A 69 1.71 -3.78 0.52
N SER A 70 1.67 -2.66 1.23
CA SER A 70 0.70 -1.59 1.00
C SER A 70 0.78 -1.02 -0.41
N LEU A 71 1.98 -0.85 -0.96
CA LEU A 71 2.18 -0.45 -2.36
C LEU A 71 1.55 -1.46 -3.33
N PHE A 72 1.76 -2.76 -3.12
CA PHE A 72 1.14 -3.78 -3.97
C PHE A 72 -0.38 -3.79 -3.86
N GLN A 73 -0.91 -3.73 -2.63
CA GLN A 73 -2.36 -3.66 -2.40
C GLN A 73 -2.97 -2.45 -3.10
N ALA A 74 -2.39 -1.26 -2.88
CA ALA A 74 -2.85 -0.03 -3.49
C ALA A 74 -2.76 -0.07 -5.02
N MET A 75 -1.66 -0.59 -5.58
CA MET A 75 -1.48 -0.71 -7.02
C MET A 75 -2.53 -1.63 -7.66
N VAL A 76 -2.88 -2.72 -7.00
CA VAL A 76 -3.93 -3.64 -7.47
C VAL A 76 -5.28 -2.95 -7.48
N ASP A 77 -5.67 -2.30 -6.37
CA ASP A 77 -6.93 -1.56 -6.28
C ASP A 77 -7.00 -0.40 -7.28
N PHE A 78 -5.92 0.37 -7.37
CA PHE A 78 -5.81 1.51 -8.28
C PHE A 78 -5.85 1.09 -9.76
N THR A 79 -5.28 -0.06 -10.12
CA THR A 79 -5.22 -0.53 -11.52
C THR A 79 -6.47 -1.29 -11.92
N PHE A 80 -6.86 -2.30 -11.15
CA PHE A 80 -7.88 -3.29 -11.55
C PHE A 80 -9.28 -2.97 -11.02
N PHE A 81 -9.37 -2.22 -9.93
CA PHE A 81 -10.64 -1.86 -9.29
C PHE A 81 -10.94 -0.36 -9.41
N LYS A 82 -10.46 0.29 -10.48
CA LYS A 82 -10.71 1.71 -10.76
C LYS A 82 -12.18 1.98 -11.16
N PRO A 83 -12.89 2.92 -10.49
CA PRO A 83 -14.22 3.36 -10.90
C PRO A 83 -14.21 3.97 -12.31
N ASP A 84 -15.29 3.77 -13.08
CA ASP A 84 -15.38 4.31 -14.44
C ASP A 84 -15.42 5.85 -14.45
N SER A 85 -15.98 6.46 -13.40
CA SER A 85 -16.11 7.91 -13.23
C SER A 85 -14.79 8.66 -13.13
N VAL A 86 -13.68 7.98 -12.79
CA VAL A 86 -12.36 8.59 -12.62
C VAL A 86 -11.37 8.20 -13.72
N LYS A 87 -11.71 7.29 -14.64
CA LYS A 87 -10.78 6.75 -15.64
C LYS A 87 -10.18 7.79 -16.57
N ASP A 88 -10.96 8.82 -16.91
CA ASP A 88 -10.56 9.86 -17.86
C ASP A 88 -9.88 11.06 -17.17
N LEU A 89 -9.74 11.03 -15.84
CA LEU A 89 -8.99 12.05 -15.11
C LEU A 89 -7.49 11.84 -15.30
N PRO A 90 -6.66 12.91 -15.23
CA PRO A 90 -5.22 12.75 -15.05
C PRO A 90 -4.92 11.89 -13.82
N THR A 91 -3.80 11.17 -13.84
CA THR A 91 -3.44 10.23 -12.77
C THR A 91 -3.40 10.90 -11.41
N LYS A 92 -2.94 12.15 -11.33
CA LYS A 92 -3.00 12.94 -10.09
C LYS A 92 -4.42 13.07 -9.54
N GLY A 93 -5.41 13.36 -10.39
CA GLY A 93 -6.80 13.42 -9.96
C GLY A 93 -7.32 12.04 -9.53
N GLN A 94 -6.92 10.97 -10.21
CA GLN A 94 -7.25 9.60 -9.80
C GLN A 94 -6.69 9.28 -8.41
N VAL A 95 -5.45 9.68 -8.13
CA VAL A 95 -4.79 9.53 -6.80
C VAL A 95 -5.57 10.27 -5.73
N GLU A 96 -6.00 11.52 -5.99
CA GLU A 96 -6.81 12.32 -5.06
C GLU A 96 -8.17 11.66 -4.74
N PHE A 97 -8.82 11.00 -5.70
CA PHE A 97 -10.05 10.23 -5.46
C PHE A 97 -9.82 8.86 -4.79
N PHE A 98 -8.59 8.35 -4.82
CA PHE A 98 -8.24 7.07 -4.21
C PHE A 98 -7.94 7.20 -2.72
N GLU A 99 -7.37 8.32 -2.28
CA GLU A 99 -7.02 8.59 -0.88
C GLU A 99 -8.18 8.31 0.11
N PRO A 100 -9.42 8.79 -0.11
CA PRO A 100 -10.53 8.49 0.80
C PRO A 100 -10.85 7.00 0.92
N PHE A 101 -10.63 6.21 -0.14
CA PHE A 101 -10.79 4.76 -0.07
C PHE A 101 -9.69 4.13 0.78
N TRP A 102 -8.43 4.56 0.61
CA TRP A 102 -7.30 4.06 1.41
C TRP A 102 -7.49 4.31 2.90
N ASP A 103 -8.00 5.49 3.26
CA ASP A 103 -8.18 5.95 4.65
C ASP A 103 -9.48 5.42 5.29
N SER A 104 -10.41 4.85 4.51
CA SER A 104 -11.69 4.33 5.01
C SER A 104 -11.56 3.12 5.95
N GLY A 105 -10.42 2.42 5.88
CA GLY A 105 -10.18 1.15 6.56
C GLY A 105 -10.92 -0.03 5.93
N GLU A 106 -11.44 0.12 4.70
CA GLU A 106 -12.00 -1.01 3.94
C GLU A 106 -10.94 -2.09 3.68
N PRO A 107 -11.36 -3.36 3.54
CA PRO A 107 -10.44 -4.43 3.19
C PRO A 107 -9.79 -4.17 1.83
N ARG A 108 -8.46 -4.19 1.83
CA ARG A 108 -7.60 -3.94 0.67
C ARG A 108 -7.42 -5.22 -0.14
N ALA A 109 -6.95 -5.11 -1.39
CA ALA A 109 -6.66 -6.28 -2.22
C ALA A 109 -5.86 -7.38 -1.46
N GLY A 110 -6.33 -8.63 -1.55
CA GLY A 110 -5.73 -9.77 -0.86
C GLY A 110 -6.15 -9.96 0.61
N GLU A 111 -7.08 -9.14 1.11
CA GLU A 111 -7.69 -9.28 2.44
C GLU A 111 -9.06 -9.94 2.38
N LYS A 112 -9.48 -10.53 3.49
CA LYS A 112 -10.81 -11.11 3.64
C LYS A 112 -11.85 -10.00 3.44
N GLY A 113 -12.86 -10.26 2.62
CA GLY A 113 -13.91 -9.28 2.32
C GLY A 113 -13.53 -8.15 1.35
N ALA A 114 -12.33 -8.18 0.74
CA ALA A 114 -11.92 -7.15 -0.22
C ALA A 114 -12.81 -7.11 -1.46
N ARG A 115 -13.48 -5.96 -1.67
CA ARG A 115 -14.33 -5.68 -2.83
C ARG A 115 -13.71 -4.67 -3.81
N GLY A 116 -12.71 -3.93 -3.32
CA GLY A 116 -11.93 -2.96 -4.07
C GLY A 116 -12.56 -1.59 -4.26
N TRP A 117 -11.74 -0.65 -4.72
CA TRP A 117 -12.06 0.79 -4.78
C TRP A 117 -13.37 1.12 -5.51
N LYS A 118 -13.62 0.51 -6.68
CA LYS A 118 -14.85 0.73 -7.46
C LYS A 118 -16.11 0.36 -6.68
N ALA A 119 -16.10 -0.78 -5.99
CA ALA A 119 -17.25 -1.23 -5.22
C ALA A 119 -17.51 -0.28 -4.04
N TRP A 120 -16.45 0.17 -3.37
CA TRP A 120 -16.54 1.14 -2.30
C TRP A 120 -17.08 2.50 -2.78
N MET A 121 -16.58 3.04 -3.89
CA MET A 121 -17.06 4.33 -4.42
C MET A 121 -18.55 4.27 -4.76
N HIS A 122 -19.02 3.20 -5.41
CA HIS A 122 -20.45 3.00 -5.68
C HIS A 122 -21.30 2.85 -4.41
N GLN A 123 -20.74 2.31 -3.33
CA GLN A 123 -21.42 2.25 -2.04
C GLN A 123 -21.53 3.64 -1.40
N GLN A 124 -20.49 4.46 -1.48
CA GLN A 124 -20.54 5.84 -0.99
C GLN A 124 -21.56 6.69 -1.75
N GLU A 125 -21.63 6.54 -3.08
CA GLU A 125 -22.64 7.21 -3.93
C GLU A 125 -24.09 6.86 -3.54
N ARG A 126 -24.31 5.68 -2.97
CA ARG A 126 -25.63 5.18 -2.53
C ARG A 126 -25.98 5.54 -1.09
N GLY A 127 -25.18 6.38 -0.43
CA GLY A 127 -25.43 6.83 0.94
C GLY A 127 -24.66 6.06 2.02
N GLY A 128 -23.63 5.29 1.64
CA GLY A 128 -22.57 4.82 2.54
C GLY A 128 -22.92 3.74 3.58
N TRP A 129 -24.20 3.42 3.79
CA TRP A 129 -24.62 2.41 4.76
C TRP A 129 -24.36 0.98 4.25
N VAL A 130 -23.47 0.26 4.94
CA VAL A 130 -23.40 -1.20 4.88
C VAL A 130 -23.59 -1.74 6.28
N VAL A 131 -24.50 -2.70 6.40
CA VAL A 131 -24.60 -3.54 7.58
C VAL A 131 -23.37 -4.45 7.57
N ILE A 132 -22.40 -4.14 8.43
CA ILE A 132 -21.35 -5.08 8.77
C ILE A 132 -22.04 -6.15 9.62
N ASN A 133 -22.38 -7.28 9.00
CA ASN A 133 -22.58 -8.47 9.81
C ASN A 133 -21.20 -8.82 10.35
N PRO A 134 -21.02 -8.94 11.67
CA PRO A 134 -19.77 -9.48 12.20
C PRO A 134 -19.61 -10.86 11.55
N ASP A 135 -18.52 -11.05 10.81
CA ASP A 135 -18.15 -12.38 10.37
C ASP A 135 -18.03 -13.23 11.65
N GLU A 136 -18.88 -14.26 11.80
CA GLU A 136 -18.88 -15.18 12.95
C GLU A 136 -17.60 -16.05 13.02
N ASP A 137 -16.62 -15.79 12.14
CA ASP A 137 -15.37 -16.54 11.94
C ASP A 137 -14.13 -15.64 12.10
N ASP A 138 -14.08 -14.79 13.13
CA ASP A 138 -12.89 -14.00 13.51
C ASP A 138 -12.20 -14.55 14.77
N ASP A 139 -12.47 -15.82 15.09
CA ASP A 139 -11.73 -16.62 16.07
C ASP A 139 -10.50 -17.28 15.43
N GLU A 140 -9.71 -16.54 14.63
CA GLU A 140 -8.29 -16.91 14.58
C GLU A 140 -7.69 -16.38 15.87
N PRO A 141 -7.29 -17.24 16.83
CA PRO A 141 -6.59 -16.75 17.99
C PRO A 141 -5.37 -15.99 17.48
N GLU A 142 -5.34 -14.68 17.71
CA GLU A 142 -4.08 -13.95 17.79
C GLU A 142 -3.28 -14.77 18.78
N GLU A 143 -2.33 -15.58 18.29
CA GLU A 143 -1.53 -16.45 19.15
C GLU A 143 -0.88 -15.56 20.19
N ASP A 144 -1.50 -15.62 21.37
CA ASP A 144 -1.31 -14.73 22.49
C ASP A 144 0.18 -14.68 22.79
N ASP A 145 0.67 -13.46 22.88
CA ASP A 145 1.91 -13.04 23.51
C ASP A 145 2.95 -14.12 23.76
N GLN A 146 3.96 -14.11 22.88
CA GLN A 146 5.38 -14.34 23.16
C GLN A 146 5.70 -14.94 24.54
N GLU A 147 5.30 -16.19 24.79
CA GLU A 147 5.86 -16.89 25.92
C GLU A 147 7.33 -17.15 25.57
N ILE A 148 8.25 -16.46 26.26
CA ILE A 148 9.69 -16.66 26.10
C ILE A 148 9.97 -18.14 26.36
N LYS A 149 10.11 -18.91 25.26
CA LYS A 149 10.19 -20.37 25.29
C LYS A 149 11.29 -20.87 26.24
N ASP A 150 12.42 -20.17 26.25
CA ASP A 150 13.55 -20.51 27.11
C ASP A 150 14.23 -19.25 27.68
N LYS A 151 13.91 -18.94 28.95
CA LYS A 151 14.49 -17.81 29.68
C LYS A 151 15.95 -18.04 30.11
N THR A 152 16.51 -19.24 29.88
CA THR A 152 17.90 -19.55 30.22
C THR A 152 18.90 -19.11 29.15
N LEU A 153 18.43 -18.81 27.94
CA LEU A 153 19.25 -18.33 26.85
C LEU A 153 19.75 -16.89 27.08
N PRO A 154 20.88 -16.50 26.47
CA PRO A 154 21.32 -15.11 26.46
C PRO A 154 20.24 -14.18 25.91
N ARG A 155 20.07 -12.99 26.52
CA ARG A 155 19.04 -12.00 26.15
C ARG A 155 18.96 -11.70 24.65
N TRP A 156 20.11 -11.66 23.96
CA TRP A 156 20.16 -11.38 22.53
C TRP A 156 19.57 -12.51 21.66
N GLN A 157 19.63 -13.77 22.09
CA GLN A 157 19.02 -14.90 21.37
C GLN A 157 17.51 -14.90 21.54
N ILE A 158 17.04 -14.63 22.77
CA ILE A 158 15.62 -14.47 23.06
C ILE A 158 15.05 -13.32 22.21
N TRP A 159 15.74 -12.18 22.20
CA TRP A 159 15.35 -11.04 21.37
C TRP A 159 15.33 -11.38 19.88
N LEU A 160 16.38 -12.01 19.34
CA LEU A 160 16.43 -12.37 17.92
C LEU A 160 15.31 -13.36 17.53
N ALA A 161 14.98 -14.30 18.40
CA ALA A 161 13.88 -15.24 18.16
C ALA A 161 12.52 -14.54 18.18
N ALA A 162 12.29 -13.65 19.14
CA ALA A 162 11.09 -12.83 19.21
C ALA A 162 10.96 -11.93 17.97
N GLU A 163 12.04 -11.29 17.55
CA GLU A 163 12.07 -10.38 16.40
C GLU A 163 11.78 -11.10 15.08
N ARG A 164 12.38 -12.27 14.86
CA ARG A 164 12.07 -13.11 13.69
C ARG A 164 10.61 -13.58 13.67
N SER A 165 10.06 -13.89 14.84
CA SER A 165 8.65 -14.26 14.96
C SER A 165 7.72 -13.09 14.67
N ARG A 166 8.09 -11.88 15.09
CA ARG A 166 7.36 -10.64 14.76
C ARG A 166 7.39 -10.39 13.25
N ASP A 167 8.56 -10.39 12.62
CA ASP A 167 8.72 -10.18 11.17
C ASP A 167 7.86 -11.15 10.34
N GLN A 168 7.76 -12.42 10.75
CA GLN A 168 6.93 -13.42 10.08
C GLN A 168 5.41 -13.18 10.21
N ARG A 169 4.95 -12.66 11.35
CA ARG A 169 3.52 -12.49 11.66
C ARG A 169 3.00 -11.11 11.28
N HIS A 170 3.86 -10.10 11.38
CA HIS A 170 3.50 -8.70 11.28
C HIS A 170 3.88 -8.07 9.94
N TRP A 171 4.07 -8.89 8.90
CA TRP A 171 4.40 -8.46 7.55
C TRP A 171 3.33 -7.57 6.87
N ARG A 172 2.10 -7.52 7.42
CA ARG A 172 1.01 -6.67 6.96
C ARG A 172 0.98 -5.34 7.72
N PRO A 173 0.61 -4.23 7.04
CA PRO A 173 0.43 -2.94 7.70
C PRO A 173 -0.57 -3.08 8.84
N TRP A 174 -0.21 -2.53 10.00
CA TRP A 174 -1.10 -2.50 11.15
C TRP A 174 -2.26 -1.55 10.87
N ARG A 175 -3.47 -1.96 11.24
CA ARG A 175 -4.68 -1.14 11.18
C ARG A 175 -5.53 -1.40 12.43
N PRO A 176 -6.25 -0.40 12.93
CA PRO A 176 -7.08 -0.55 14.12
C PRO A 176 -8.24 -1.53 13.86
N ASP A 177 -8.42 -2.48 14.78
CA ASP A 177 -9.58 -3.35 14.78
C ASP A 177 -10.82 -2.62 15.36
N LYS A 178 -11.78 -2.36 14.48
CA LYS A 178 -13.05 -1.68 14.83
C LYS A 178 -13.91 -2.52 15.78
N THR A 179 -13.80 -3.86 15.74
CA THR A 179 -14.56 -4.75 16.63
C THR A 179 -14.05 -4.68 18.06
N LYS A 180 -12.72 -4.54 18.22
CA LYS A 180 -12.02 -4.37 19.51
C LYS A 180 -11.96 -2.90 19.97
N LYS A 181 -12.57 -1.96 19.25
CA LYS A 181 -12.54 -0.50 19.52
C LYS A 181 -11.13 0.10 19.57
N GLN A 182 -10.20 -0.46 18.80
CA GLN A 182 -8.86 0.10 18.67
C GLN A 182 -8.87 1.38 17.83
N THR A 183 -7.88 2.21 18.07
CA THR A 183 -7.57 3.47 17.39
C THR A 183 -6.12 3.47 16.96
N GLU A 184 -5.73 4.40 16.09
CA GLU A 184 -4.33 4.52 15.65
C GLU A 184 -3.32 4.69 16.80
N GLU A 185 -3.77 5.22 17.95
CA GLU A 185 -2.93 5.38 19.14
C GLU A 185 -2.57 4.04 19.82
N ASP A 186 -3.31 2.97 19.54
CA ASP A 186 -3.08 1.63 20.11
C ASP A 186 -1.96 0.84 19.39
N CYS A 187 -1.34 1.43 18.36
CA CYS A 187 -0.27 0.77 17.64
C CYS A 187 1.07 0.90 18.38
N GLU A 188 1.60 -0.22 18.85
CA GLU A 188 2.88 -0.28 19.58
C GLU A 188 4.09 0.14 18.73
N ASP A 189 4.00 -0.02 17.41
CA ASP A 189 5.06 0.32 16.46
C ASP A 189 4.50 1.20 15.32
N PRO A 190 4.66 2.53 15.42
CA PRO A 190 4.14 3.45 14.43
C PRO A 190 4.67 3.22 13.01
N GLU A 191 5.85 2.61 12.83
CA GLU A 191 6.39 2.32 11.49
C GLU A 191 5.58 1.23 10.76
N ARG A 192 4.75 0.47 11.48
CA ARG A 192 3.83 -0.51 10.91
C ARG A 192 2.55 0.12 10.36
N GLN A 193 2.26 1.38 10.71
CA GLN A 193 1.18 2.14 10.11
C GLN A 193 1.64 2.68 8.76
N VAL A 194 0.83 2.46 7.73
CA VAL A 194 1.13 2.94 6.38
C VAL A 194 0.03 3.89 5.96
N LEU A 195 0.38 5.17 5.93
CA LEU A 195 -0.51 6.26 5.55
C LEU A 195 -0.55 6.40 4.03
N PHE A 196 -1.54 7.13 3.52
CA PHE A 196 -1.62 7.38 2.09
C PHE A 196 -0.38 8.12 1.57
N ASP A 197 0.17 9.06 2.35
CA ASP A 197 1.40 9.79 2.03
C ASP A 197 2.61 8.86 1.79
N ASP A 198 2.63 7.67 2.38
CA ASP A 198 3.69 6.69 2.15
C ASP A 198 3.59 6.04 0.76
N ILE A 199 2.42 6.02 0.12
CA ILE A 199 2.19 5.24 -1.10
C ILE A 199 1.72 6.07 -2.29
N GLY A 200 1.03 7.20 -2.08
CA GLY A 200 0.28 7.91 -3.10
C GLY A 200 1.13 8.38 -4.28
N GLN A 201 2.36 8.83 -4.02
CA GLN A 201 3.30 9.26 -5.07
C GLN A 201 3.75 8.12 -6.01
N SER A 202 3.54 6.87 -5.60
CA SER A 202 3.98 5.69 -6.34
C SER A 202 2.85 5.05 -7.16
N LEU A 203 1.63 5.59 -7.08
CA LEU A 203 0.48 5.16 -7.88
C LEU A 203 0.52 5.79 -9.28
N ILE A 204 0.33 4.96 -10.32
CA ILE A 204 0.59 5.29 -11.74
C ILE A 204 -0.36 4.55 -12.69
#